data_AF-A0A316NBH3-F1
#
_entry.id   AF-A0A316NBH3-F1
#
_cell.length_a   1.000
_cell.length_b   1.000
_cell.length_c   1.000
_cell.angle_alpha   90.00
_cell.angle_beta   90.00
_cell.angle_gamma   90.00
#
_symmetry.space_group_name_H-M   'P 1'
#
loop_
_entity.id
_entity.type
_entity.pdbx_description
1 polymer ?
#
loop_
_entity_poly.entity_id
_entity_poly.type
_entity_poly.pdbx_seq_one_letter_code
_entity_poly.pdbx_strand_id
1 'polypeptide(L)'
;MLILLKIYEWMSIMKHLAACFSGPRPEKLLQHWDEQHPEVIRIKQELQAKTVNAAIDGYRIFLSGMARGVDLLAAETVLNLKQVLSDLYFVAVIPYRGQRFSDPEWANRYNRALENSDQVIVLSEQYYNGCFMERNRYMVEQSGRLIAVVNGTKGGTAATLRYAEKQGLEIDLIATALRGL
;
A
#
# COMPACT_ATOMS: atom_id res chain seq x y z
N MET A 1 -7.96 29.25 15.96
CA MET A 1 -7.16 28.28 16.74
C MET A 1 -7.96 27.02 17.11
N LEU A 2 -9.16 27.13 17.69
CA LEU A 2 -10.03 25.99 18.04
C LEU A 2 -10.49 25.11 16.84
N ILE A 3 -10.75 25.70 15.67
CA ILE A 3 -11.16 24.94 14.47
C ILE A 3 -10.00 24.10 13.92
N LEU A 4 -8.79 24.66 13.90
CA LEU A 4 -7.59 23.94 13.48
C LEU A 4 -7.28 22.77 14.43
N LEU A 5 -7.39 22.98 15.74
CA LEU A 5 -7.20 21.91 16.72
C LEU A 5 -8.20 20.76 16.54
N LYS A 6 -9.49 21.06 16.30
CA LYS A 6 -10.49 20.03 15.97
C LYS A 6 -10.17 19.30 14.67
N ILE A 7 -9.71 20.00 13.63
CA ILE A 7 -9.31 19.37 12.36
C ILE A 7 -8.11 18.45 12.58
N TYR A 8 -7.10 18.87 13.35
CA TYR A 8 -5.94 18.06 13.67
C TYR A 8 -6.30 16.82 14.52
N GLU A 9 -7.16 16.96 15.52
CA GLU A 9 -7.68 15.83 16.30
C GLU A 9 -8.47 14.87 15.43
N TRP A 10 -9.32 15.38 14.53
CA TRP A 10 -10.11 14.55 13.61
C TRP A 10 -9.22 13.82 12.58
N MET A 11 -8.23 14.51 12.02
CA MET A 11 -7.22 13.91 11.15
C MET A 11 -6.39 12.86 11.91
N SER A 12 -6.03 13.11 13.17
CA SER A 12 -5.34 12.15 14.02
C SER A 12 -6.20 10.91 14.32
N ILE A 13 -7.50 11.10 14.63
CA ILE A 13 -8.46 10.01 14.84
C ILE A 13 -8.58 9.14 13.58
N MET A 14 -8.62 9.76 12.39
CA MET A 14 -8.67 8.99 11.14
C MET A 14 -7.41 8.19 10.87
N LYS A 15 -6.23 8.63 11.31
CA LYS A 15 -4.99 7.82 11.15
C LYS A 15 -5.10 6.48 11.86
N HIS A 16 -5.68 6.44 13.06
CA HIS A 16 -5.86 5.20 13.81
C HIS A 16 -6.86 4.23 13.15
N LEU A 17 -7.63 4.69 12.16
CA LEU A 17 -8.51 3.85 11.35
C LEU A 17 -7.86 3.43 10.02
N ALA A 18 -6.68 3.97 9.68
CA ALA A 18 -6.07 3.84 8.37
C ALA A 18 -4.77 3.02 8.41
N ALA A 19 -4.66 2.04 7.52
CA ALA A 19 -3.45 1.28 7.28
C ALA A 19 -2.99 1.50 5.83
N CYS A 20 -1.68 1.51 5.61
CA CYS A 20 -1.11 1.58 4.27
C CYS A 20 -0.19 0.40 3.96
N PHE A 21 0.05 0.20 2.67
CA PHE A 21 0.94 -0.84 2.17
C PHE A 21 2.22 -0.27 1.57
N SER A 22 3.29 -1.07 1.63
CA SER A 22 4.51 -0.81 0.90
C SER A 22 5.21 -2.11 0.52
N GLY A 23 5.78 -2.17 -0.67
CA GLY A 23 6.63 -3.30 -1.03
C GLY A 23 7.38 -3.13 -2.34
N PRO A 24 8.26 -4.08 -2.67
CA PRO A 24 9.04 -4.09 -3.90
C PRO A 24 8.17 -4.22 -5.15
N ARG A 25 8.74 -3.75 -6.26
CA ARG A 25 8.25 -4.05 -7.62
C ARG A 25 8.50 -5.54 -7.96
N PRO A 26 7.77 -6.12 -8.93
CA PRO A 26 7.90 -7.54 -9.29
C PRO A 26 9.34 -7.97 -9.54
N GLU A 27 10.10 -7.17 -10.29
CA GLU A 27 11.50 -7.42 -10.65
C GLU A 27 12.47 -7.44 -9.44
N LYS A 28 12.05 -6.93 -8.28
CA LYS A 28 12.81 -6.98 -7.03
C LYS A 28 12.42 -8.17 -6.14
N LEU A 29 11.35 -8.88 -6.51
CA LEU A 29 10.94 -10.12 -5.86
C LEU A 29 11.48 -11.30 -6.65
N LEU A 30 11.23 -11.33 -7.96
CA LEU A 30 11.64 -12.39 -8.86
C LEU A 30 12.24 -11.80 -10.13
N GLN A 31 13.23 -12.47 -10.71
CA GLN A 31 13.78 -12.09 -12.02
C GLN A 31 12.70 -12.14 -13.11
N HIS A 32 11.83 -13.16 -13.04
CA HIS A 32 10.64 -13.31 -13.89
C HIS A 32 9.43 -13.48 -13.00
N TRP A 33 8.38 -12.69 -13.26
CA TRP A 33 7.15 -12.80 -12.49
C TRP A 33 6.49 -14.16 -12.74
N ASP A 34 6.19 -14.87 -11.66
CA ASP A 34 5.44 -16.11 -11.68
C ASP A 34 4.46 -16.12 -10.51
N GLU A 35 3.18 -16.06 -10.85
CA GLU A 35 2.07 -16.01 -9.90
C GLU A 35 1.98 -17.28 -9.04
N GLN A 36 2.48 -18.41 -9.55
CA GLN A 36 2.50 -19.71 -8.90
C GLN A 36 3.77 -19.97 -8.10
N HIS A 37 4.73 -19.04 -8.13
CA HIS A 37 5.96 -19.18 -7.36
C HIS A 37 5.61 -19.29 -5.86
N PRO A 38 6.15 -20.27 -5.12
CA PRO A 38 5.79 -20.51 -3.71
C PRO A 38 5.93 -19.26 -2.83
N GLU A 39 6.95 -18.44 -3.07
CA GLU A 39 7.13 -17.19 -2.33
C GLU A 39 6.05 -16.13 -2.65
N VAL A 40 5.58 -16.04 -3.89
CA VAL A 40 4.50 -15.12 -4.27
C VAL A 40 3.19 -15.53 -3.60
N ILE A 41 2.91 -16.85 -3.59
CA ILE A 41 1.77 -17.41 -2.87
C ILE A 41 1.87 -17.08 -1.38
N ARG A 42 3.04 -17.31 -0.76
CA ARG A 42 3.27 -16.99 0.66
C ARG A 42 3.07 -15.50 0.96
N ILE A 43 3.63 -14.61 0.14
CA ILE A 43 3.48 -13.15 0.31
C ILE A 43 2.00 -12.75 0.26
N LYS A 44 1.21 -13.31 -0.65
CA LYS A 44 -0.24 -13.04 -0.73
C LYS A 44 -0.99 -13.53 0.50
N GLN A 45 -0.67 -14.72 1.00
CA GLN A 45 -1.28 -15.27 2.21
C GLN A 45 -0.94 -14.41 3.44
N GLU A 46 0.30 -13.97 3.57
CA GLU A 46 0.74 -13.06 4.64
C GLU A 46 0.10 -11.67 4.53
N LEU A 47 0.00 -11.12 3.32
CA LEU A 47 -0.74 -9.87 3.07
C LEU A 47 -2.20 -10.01 3.50
N GLN A 48 -2.84 -11.11 3.14
CA GLN A 48 -4.23 -11.39 3.54
C GLN A 48 -4.36 -11.49 5.06
N ALA A 49 -3.52 -12.30 5.72
CA ALA A 49 -3.57 -12.49 7.16
C ALA A 49 -3.35 -11.15 7.91
N LYS A 50 -2.35 -10.36 7.51
CA LYS A 50 -2.07 -9.06 8.13
C LYS A 50 -3.15 -8.01 7.87
N THR A 51 -3.75 -8.02 6.67
CA THR A 51 -4.87 -7.13 6.35
C THR A 51 -6.10 -7.48 7.19
N VAL A 52 -6.39 -8.78 7.36
CA VAL A 52 -7.46 -9.26 8.25
C VAL A 52 -7.20 -8.86 9.70
N ASN A 53 -5.97 -9.04 10.19
CA ASN A 53 -5.61 -8.65 11.56
C ASN A 53 -5.76 -7.13 11.76
N ALA A 54 -5.34 -6.31 10.80
CA ALA A 54 -5.59 -4.87 10.85
C ALA A 54 -7.10 -4.56 10.89
N ALA A 55 -7.91 -5.25 10.09
CA ALA A 55 -9.36 -5.08 10.16
C ALA A 55 -9.94 -5.48 11.53
N ILE A 56 -9.46 -6.57 12.14
CA ILE A 56 -9.85 -6.99 13.49
C ILE A 56 -9.47 -5.93 14.53
N ASP A 57 -8.29 -5.33 14.39
CA ASP A 57 -7.76 -4.30 15.28
C ASP A 57 -8.45 -2.92 15.11
N GLY A 58 -9.46 -2.82 14.24
CA GLY A 58 -10.27 -1.61 14.08
C GLY A 58 -9.89 -0.73 12.90
N TYR A 59 -8.86 -1.10 12.12
CA TYR A 59 -8.56 -0.39 10.88
C TYR A 59 -9.65 -0.64 9.84
N ARG A 60 -10.11 0.42 9.18
CA ARG A 60 -11.19 0.36 8.18
C ARG A 60 -10.78 0.97 6.85
N ILE A 61 -9.80 1.86 6.84
CA ILE A 61 -9.32 2.54 5.64
C ILE A 61 -7.99 1.90 5.23
N PHE A 62 -7.87 1.49 3.97
CA PHE A 62 -6.67 0.86 3.45
C PHE A 62 -6.14 1.62 2.24
N LEU A 63 -4.91 2.13 2.34
CA LEU A 63 -4.26 2.92 1.31
C LEU A 63 -3.25 2.06 0.54
N SER A 64 -3.44 1.94 -0.78
CA SER A 64 -2.43 1.40 -1.68
C SER A 64 -1.89 2.49 -2.59
N GLY A 65 -0.59 2.44 -2.85
CA GLY A 65 0.05 3.36 -3.77
C GLY A 65 0.00 2.94 -5.24
N MET A 66 -0.70 1.84 -5.54
CA MET A 66 -1.03 1.40 -6.89
C MET A 66 0.19 1.16 -7.80
N ALA A 67 1.35 0.83 -7.24
CA ALA A 67 2.51 0.36 -8.00
C ALA A 67 2.35 -1.09 -8.46
N ARG A 68 2.98 -1.47 -9.58
CA ARG A 68 3.20 -2.90 -9.90
C ARG A 68 3.84 -3.64 -8.72
N GLY A 69 3.46 -4.90 -8.54
CA GLY A 69 3.94 -5.75 -7.45
C GLY A 69 3.06 -5.63 -6.20
N VAL A 70 3.71 -5.49 -5.04
CA VAL A 70 3.06 -5.60 -3.73
C VAL A 70 1.90 -4.63 -3.54
N ASP A 71 2.01 -3.38 -4.01
CA ASP A 71 0.93 -2.39 -3.87
C ASP A 71 -0.36 -2.88 -4.55
N LEU A 72 -0.27 -3.48 -5.75
CA LEU A 72 -1.45 -4.03 -6.46
C LEU A 72 -1.92 -5.35 -5.86
N LEU A 73 -1.02 -6.23 -5.41
CA LEU A 73 -1.42 -7.43 -4.68
C LEU A 73 -2.19 -7.08 -3.40
N ALA A 74 -1.75 -6.05 -2.67
CA ALA A 74 -2.43 -5.57 -1.48
C ALA A 74 -3.78 -4.92 -1.81
N ALA A 75 -3.87 -4.17 -2.92
CA ALA A 75 -5.15 -3.64 -3.39
C ALA A 75 -6.17 -4.75 -3.65
N GLU A 76 -5.75 -5.82 -4.34
CA GLU A 76 -6.60 -7.01 -4.56
C GLU A 76 -6.99 -7.68 -3.24
N THR A 77 -6.07 -7.80 -2.29
CA THR A 77 -6.36 -8.34 -0.95
C THR A 77 -7.47 -7.55 -0.25
N VAL A 78 -7.38 -6.21 -0.23
CA VAL A 78 -8.39 -5.35 0.40
C VAL A 78 -9.74 -5.48 -0.31
N LEU A 79 -9.75 -5.44 -1.64
CA LEU A 79 -10.97 -5.55 -2.43
C LEU A 79 -11.68 -6.90 -2.24
N ASN A 80 -10.92 -7.99 -2.16
CA ASN A 80 -11.47 -9.30 -1.84
C ASN A 80 -12.03 -9.35 -0.42
N LEU A 81 -11.31 -8.78 0.55
CA LEU A 81 -11.77 -8.75 1.94
C LEU A 81 -13.04 -7.90 2.09
N LYS A 82 -13.16 -6.79 1.34
CA LYS A 82 -14.33 -5.91 1.33
C LYS A 82 -15.62 -6.61 0.87
N GLN A 83 -15.52 -7.68 0.08
CA GLN A 83 -16.71 -8.49 -0.28
C GLN A 83 -17.32 -9.20 0.94
N VAL A 84 -16.53 -9.43 1.98
CA VAL A 84 -16.97 -10.05 3.25
C VAL A 84 -17.18 -8.98 4.33
N LEU A 85 -16.34 -7.95 4.35
CA LEU A 85 -16.38 -6.84 5.30
C LEU A 85 -16.71 -5.53 4.55
N SER A 86 -18.01 -5.29 4.35
CA SER A 86 -18.48 -4.17 3.50
C SER A 86 -18.17 -2.77 4.05
N ASP A 87 -17.78 -2.67 5.33
CA ASP A 87 -17.38 -1.43 6.00
C ASP A 87 -15.91 -1.05 5.78
N LEU A 88 -15.13 -1.88 5.06
CA LEU A 88 -13.79 -1.49 4.62
C LEU A 88 -13.85 -0.44 3.51
N TYR A 89 -12.88 0.48 3.53
CA TYR A 89 -12.76 1.59 2.58
C TYR A 89 -11.40 1.54 1.90
N PHE A 90 -11.37 1.37 0.57
CA PHE A 90 -10.14 1.26 -0.21
C PHE A 90 -9.79 2.57 -0.90
N VAL A 91 -8.58 3.07 -0.65
CA VAL A 91 -8.07 4.31 -1.23
C VAL A 91 -6.88 4.03 -2.14
N ALA A 92 -7.04 4.37 -3.42
CA ALA A 92 -5.98 4.32 -4.43
C ALA A 92 -5.22 5.65 -4.46
N VAL A 93 -3.95 5.65 -4.02
CA VAL A 93 -3.09 6.84 -4.03
C VAL A 93 -2.11 6.78 -5.20
N ILE A 94 -2.40 7.57 -6.23
CA ILE A 94 -1.65 7.62 -7.48
C ILE A 94 -0.65 8.79 -7.43
N PRO A 95 0.64 8.53 -7.74
CA PRO A 95 1.68 9.58 -7.69
C PRO A 95 1.48 10.67 -8.76
N TYR A 96 0.92 10.34 -9.93
CA TYR A 96 0.58 11.30 -10.98
C TYR A 96 -0.53 10.78 -11.90
N ARG A 97 -1.34 11.69 -12.49
CA ARG A 97 -2.55 11.34 -13.28
C ARG A 97 -2.30 10.36 -14.43
N GLY A 98 -1.14 10.43 -15.06
CA GLY A 98 -0.77 9.62 -16.23
C GLY A 98 -0.21 8.24 -15.93
N GLN A 99 -0.22 7.76 -14.68
CA GLN A 99 0.35 6.46 -14.35
C GLN A 99 -0.36 5.33 -15.10
N ARG A 100 0.43 4.54 -15.85
CA ARG A 100 -0.03 3.37 -16.59
C ARG A 100 1.08 2.34 -16.70
N PHE A 101 0.72 1.10 -16.99
CA PHE A 101 1.67 0.01 -17.19
C PHE A 101 1.55 -0.54 -18.61
N SER A 102 2.69 -0.83 -19.23
CA SER A 102 2.75 -1.44 -20.57
C SER A 102 2.50 -2.94 -20.53
N ASP A 103 2.84 -3.60 -19.42
CA ASP A 103 2.54 -4.99 -19.19
C ASP A 103 1.02 -5.18 -19.01
N PRO A 104 0.36 -5.99 -19.88
CA PRO A 104 -1.11 -6.12 -19.87
C PRO A 104 -1.66 -6.69 -18.56
N GLU A 105 -0.94 -7.60 -17.91
CA GLU A 105 -1.38 -8.22 -16.65
C GLU A 105 -1.43 -7.16 -15.54
N TRP A 106 -0.33 -6.43 -15.36
CA TRP A 106 -0.27 -5.36 -14.37
C TRP A 106 -1.21 -4.19 -14.70
N ALA A 107 -1.41 -3.87 -15.98
CA ALA A 107 -2.36 -2.85 -16.41
C ALA A 107 -3.81 -3.25 -16.05
N ASN A 108 -4.19 -4.52 -16.28
CA ASN A 108 -5.51 -5.02 -15.91
C ASN A 108 -5.74 -4.94 -14.40
N ARG A 109 -4.78 -5.41 -13.59
CA ARG A 109 -4.84 -5.32 -12.12
C ARG A 109 -4.99 -3.88 -11.64
N TYR A 110 -4.19 -2.97 -12.20
CA TYR A 110 -4.27 -1.55 -11.88
C TYR A 110 -5.65 -0.96 -12.19
N ASN A 111 -6.19 -1.19 -13.39
CA ASN A 111 -7.49 -0.66 -13.79
C ASN A 111 -8.61 -1.24 -12.93
N ARG A 112 -8.62 -2.56 -12.70
CA ARG A 112 -9.61 -3.20 -11.81
C ARG A 112 -9.57 -2.64 -10.40
N ALA A 113 -8.37 -2.48 -9.84
CA ALA A 113 -8.22 -1.89 -8.51
C ALA A 113 -8.69 -0.43 -8.48
N LEU A 114 -8.40 0.34 -9.52
CA LEU A 114 -8.81 1.73 -9.64
C LEU A 114 -10.34 1.88 -9.75
N GLU A 115 -10.96 1.09 -10.62
CA GLU A 115 -12.41 1.08 -10.86
C GLU A 115 -13.22 0.68 -9.61
N ASN A 116 -12.66 -0.18 -8.77
CA ASN A 116 -13.32 -0.69 -7.56
C ASN A 116 -12.85 0.04 -6.28
N SER A 117 -12.04 1.10 -6.40
CA SER A 117 -11.66 1.92 -5.26
C SER A 117 -12.78 2.84 -4.81
N ASP A 118 -12.92 3.02 -3.50
CA ASP A 118 -13.90 3.95 -2.95
C ASP A 118 -13.44 5.40 -3.11
N GLN A 119 -12.13 5.61 -3.14
CA GLN A 119 -11.52 6.91 -3.37
C GLN A 119 -10.23 6.81 -4.18
N VAL A 120 -10.05 7.75 -5.11
CA VAL A 120 -8.82 7.94 -5.87
C VAL A 120 -8.21 9.28 -5.48
N ILE A 121 -6.94 9.24 -5.08
CA ILE A 121 -6.15 10.44 -4.76
C ILE A 121 -5.00 10.53 -5.76
N VAL A 122 -4.96 11.62 -6.53
CA VAL A 122 -3.88 11.90 -7.48
C VAL A 122 -3.06 13.05 -6.92
N LEU A 123 -1.78 12.81 -6.63
CA LEU A 123 -0.94 13.81 -5.96
C LEU A 123 -0.29 14.82 -6.92
N SER A 124 -0.23 14.51 -8.22
CA SER A 124 0.29 15.42 -9.23
C SER A 124 -0.35 15.24 -10.58
N GLU A 125 -0.43 16.32 -11.36
CA GLU A 125 -0.92 16.26 -12.73
C GLU A 125 0.09 15.60 -13.67
N GLN A 126 1.39 15.73 -13.40
CA GLN A 126 2.45 15.25 -14.28
C GLN A 126 3.49 14.44 -13.51
N TYR A 127 4.20 13.57 -14.22
CA TYR A 127 5.35 12.89 -13.66
C TYR A 127 6.46 13.90 -13.36
N TYR A 128 7.07 13.78 -12.18
CA TYR A 128 8.34 14.41 -11.83
C TYR A 128 9.18 13.46 -10.99
N ASN A 129 10.48 13.70 -10.98
CA ASN A 129 11.39 12.96 -10.11
C ASN A 129 11.04 13.23 -8.65
N GLY A 130 10.66 12.19 -7.90
CA GLY A 130 10.24 12.30 -6.50
C GLY A 130 8.77 11.98 -6.24
N CYS A 131 7.89 12.03 -7.24
CA CYS A 131 6.44 11.82 -7.07
C CYS A 131 6.08 10.49 -6.37
N PHE A 132 6.83 9.41 -6.61
CA PHE A 132 6.64 8.13 -5.94
C PHE A 132 7.02 8.18 -4.45
N MET A 133 8.05 8.93 -4.08
CA MET A 133 8.47 9.08 -2.68
C MET A 133 7.49 9.96 -1.91
N GLU A 134 7.00 11.03 -2.55
CA GLU A 134 5.96 11.90 -1.99
C GLU A 134 4.65 11.13 -1.81
N ARG A 135 4.28 10.28 -2.77
CA ARG A 135 3.17 9.35 -2.60
C ARG A 135 3.33 8.44 -1.39
N ASN A 136 4.51 7.86 -1.19
CA ASN A 136 4.75 7.00 -0.04
C ASN A 136 4.68 7.78 1.28
N ARG A 137 5.23 9.00 1.29
CA ARG A 137 5.16 9.90 2.45
C ARG A 137 3.71 10.22 2.80
N TYR A 138 2.91 10.61 1.81
CA TYR A 138 1.49 10.88 1.98
C TYR A 138 0.76 9.69 2.63
N MET A 139 0.94 8.48 2.11
CA MET A 139 0.28 7.30 2.67
C MET A 139 0.66 7.04 4.14
N VAL A 140 1.96 7.18 4.48
CA VAL A 140 2.43 7.06 5.87
C VAL A 140 1.85 8.15 6.75
N GLU A 141 1.82 9.40 6.27
CA GLU A 141 1.25 10.52 7.00
C GLU A 141 -0.25 10.37 7.23
N GLN A 142 -0.98 9.62 6.39
CA GLN A 142 -2.41 9.36 6.52
C GLN A 142 -2.76 8.06 7.27
N SER A 143 -1.78 7.29 7.75
CA SER A 143 -2.00 5.97 8.33
C SER A 143 -1.43 5.83 9.73
N GLY A 144 -2.04 4.96 10.54
CA GLY A 144 -1.56 4.52 11.85
C GLY A 144 -0.81 3.19 11.80
N ARG A 145 -0.99 2.41 10.73
CA ARG A 145 -0.30 1.13 10.50
C ARG A 145 0.31 1.03 9.11
N LEU A 146 1.48 0.40 9.01
CA LEU A 146 2.13 0.05 7.76
C LEU A 146 2.29 -1.47 7.67
N ILE A 147 1.70 -2.10 6.65
CA ILE A 147 1.94 -3.49 6.29
C ILE A 147 2.96 -3.50 5.14
N ALA A 148 4.19 -3.95 5.41
CA ALA A 148 5.31 -3.86 4.48
C ALA A 148 5.92 -5.21 4.12
N VAL A 149 6.02 -5.48 2.81
CA VAL A 149 6.81 -6.60 2.28
C VAL A 149 8.25 -6.13 2.07
N VAL A 150 9.22 -6.81 2.67
CA VAL A 150 10.64 -6.39 2.65
C VAL A 150 11.53 -7.50 2.13
N ASN A 151 12.38 -7.18 1.14
CA ASN A 151 13.31 -8.12 0.52
C ASN A 151 14.77 -7.98 0.96
N GLY A 152 15.02 -7.23 2.04
CA GLY A 152 16.36 -6.99 2.58
C GLY A 152 17.25 -6.06 1.75
N THR A 153 16.80 -5.56 0.59
CA THR A 153 17.57 -4.64 -0.27
C THR A 153 17.28 -3.17 0.04
N LYS A 154 18.24 -2.28 -0.23
CA LYS A 154 18.03 -0.82 -0.17
C LYS A 154 17.04 -0.40 -1.27
N GLY A 155 16.16 0.55 -0.97
CA GLY A 155 15.22 1.09 -1.97
C GLY A 155 14.06 1.89 -1.38
N GLY A 156 13.07 2.19 -2.22
CA GLY A 156 11.88 2.96 -1.85
C GLY A 156 11.14 2.39 -0.64
N THR A 157 10.92 1.07 -0.59
CA THR A 157 10.27 0.40 0.54
C THR A 157 11.04 0.57 1.85
N ALA A 158 12.37 0.43 1.84
CA ALA A 158 13.19 0.64 3.02
C ALA A 158 13.17 2.11 3.50
N ALA A 159 13.06 3.07 2.57
CA ALA A 159 12.88 4.49 2.92
C ALA A 159 11.50 4.73 3.54
N THR A 160 10.44 4.12 3.00
CA THR A 160 9.08 4.20 3.56
C THR A 160 9.00 3.58 4.95
N LEU A 161 9.61 2.41 5.16
CA LEU A 161 9.66 1.76 6.46
C LEU A 161 10.32 2.65 7.52
N ARG A 162 11.53 3.15 7.26
CA ARG A 162 12.22 4.07 8.18
C ARG A 162 11.41 5.33 8.47
N TYR A 163 10.69 5.83 7.47
CA TYR A 163 9.85 7.01 7.64
C TYR A 163 8.62 6.70 8.51
N ALA A 164 7.98 5.55 8.31
CA ALA A 164 6.85 5.10 9.12
C ALA A 164 7.24 4.86 10.59
N GLU A 165 8.40 4.24 10.84
CA GLU A 165 8.96 4.10 12.19
C GLU A 165 9.17 5.47 12.85
N LYS A 166 9.72 6.44 12.12
CA LYS A 166 9.90 7.81 12.61
C LYS A 166 8.56 8.51 12.89
N GLN A 167 7.51 8.18 12.15
CA GLN A 167 6.16 8.71 12.37
C GLN A 167 5.38 7.95 13.46
N GLY A 168 5.95 6.87 14.01
CA GLY A 168 5.33 6.10 15.10
C GLY A 168 4.19 5.19 14.65
N LEU A 169 4.17 4.76 13.39
CA LEU A 169 3.19 3.79 12.92
C LEU A 169 3.46 2.40 13.52
N GLU A 170 2.40 1.64 13.73
CA GLU A 170 2.50 0.19 13.95
C GLU A 170 3.01 -0.48 12.67
N ILE A 171 3.99 -1.37 12.80
CA ILE A 171 4.68 -1.97 11.65
C ILE A 171 4.44 -3.46 11.59
N ASP A 172 3.91 -3.90 10.45
CA ASP A 172 3.64 -5.29 10.12
C ASP A 172 4.56 -5.74 8.98
N LEU A 173 5.64 -6.47 9.31
CA LEU A 173 6.63 -6.90 8.32
C LEU A 173 6.32 -8.28 7.74
N ILE A 174 6.45 -8.39 6.42
CA ILE A 174 6.49 -9.65 5.66
C ILE A 174 7.88 -9.74 5.03
N ALA A 175 8.80 -10.43 5.70
CA ALA A 175 10.15 -10.62 5.18
C ALA A 175 10.14 -11.66 4.05
N THR A 176 10.78 -11.37 2.92
CA THR A 176 10.95 -12.35 1.84
C THR A 176 12.16 -13.25 2.10
N ALA A 177 12.04 -14.52 1.73
CA ALA A 177 13.15 -15.47 1.72
C ALA A 177 14.12 -15.21 0.54
N LEU A 178 13.66 -14.48 -0.47
CA LEU A 178 14.42 -14.10 -1.66
C LEU A 178 15.37 -12.94 -1.30
N ARG A 179 16.53 -13.28 -0.72
CA ARG A 179 17.60 -12.31 -0.42
C ARG A 179 18.50 -12.17 -1.65
N GLY A 180 18.68 -10.93 -2.13
CA GLY A 180 19.83 -10.56 -2.95
C GLY A 180 19.86 -11.10 -4.39
N LEU A 181 18.76 -10.97 -5.14
CA LEU A 181 18.88 -10.88 -6.61
C LEU A 181 19.61 -9.59 -7.00
#